data_AF-A0AA38CB86-F1
#
_entry.id   AF-A0AA38CB86-F1
#
_cell.length_a   1.000
_cell.length_b   1.000
_cell.length_c   1.000
_cell.angle_alpha   90.00
_cell.angle_beta   90.00
_cell.angle_gamma   90.00
#
_symmetry.space_group_name_H-M   'P 1'
#
loop_
_entity.id
_entity.type
_entity.pdbx_description
1 polymer ?
#
loop_
_entity_poly.entity_id
_entity_poly.type
_entity_poly.pdbx_seq_one_letter_code
_entity_poly.pdbx_strand_id
1 'polypeptide(L)' 'MGLPNKSVPEMDDPSPSNVKNLLEISEKMLSEKSMESVPFGGKRLLSETNAQHLEWFAEQLVAEHRARSTRKMPT' A
#
# COMPACT_ATOMS: atom_id res chain seq x y z
N MET A 1 9.45 -4.80 3.13
CA MET A 1 10.46 -4.01 3.84
C MET A 1 9.78 -3.44 5.06
N GLY A 2 10.34 -3.65 6.25
CA GLY A 2 9.87 -2.98 7.47
C GLY A 2 10.47 -1.58 7.54
N LEU A 3 9.88 -0.73 8.38
CA LEU A 3 10.39 0.61 8.67
C LEU A 3 11.91 0.54 8.95
N PRO A 4 12.70 1.50 8.45
CA PRO A 4 14.14 1.50 8.68
C PRO A 4 14.42 1.51 10.19
N ASN A 5 15.20 0.51 10.65
CA ASN A 5 15.61 0.25 12.04
C ASN A 5 16.32 1.43 12.77
N LYS A 6 16.38 2.63 12.19
CA LYS A 6 16.99 3.84 12.78
C LYS A 6 15.98 4.91 13.22
N SER A 7 14.70 4.70 12.99
CA SER A 7 13.64 5.59 13.48
C SER A 7 12.37 4.76 13.58
N VAL A 8 12.15 4.11 14.71
CA VAL A 8 10.79 3.75 15.09
C VAL A 8 10.22 5.05 15.65
N PRO A 9 9.42 5.83 14.89
CA PRO A 9 8.65 6.92 15.48
C PRO A 9 7.89 6.36 16.67
N GLU A 10 7.89 7.06 17.80
CA GLU A 10 7.11 6.66 18.96
C GLU A 10 5.66 6.51 18.52
N MET A 11 5.14 5.29 18.56
CA MET A 11 3.79 4.98 18.06
C MET A 11 2.70 5.69 18.88
N ASP A 12 3.03 6.03 20.13
CA ASP A 12 2.13 6.68 21.08
C ASP A 12 2.40 8.19 21.23
N ASP A 13 3.31 8.79 20.45
CA ASP A 13 3.58 10.23 20.49
C ASP A 13 2.69 10.99 19.47
N PRO A 14 1.66 11.73 19.93
CA PRO A 14 0.81 12.53 19.05
C PRO A 14 1.43 13.90 18.72
N SER A 15 2.69 14.17 19.08
CA SER A 15 3.31 15.47 18.84
C SER A 15 3.25 15.86 17.36
N PRO A 16 3.02 17.15 17.03
CA PRO A 16 2.98 17.60 15.63
C PRO A 16 4.26 17.25 14.85
N SER A 17 5.40 17.19 15.54
CA SER A 17 6.68 16.80 14.93
C SER A 17 6.71 15.32 14.53
N ASN A 18 6.23 14.42 15.41
CA ASN A 18 6.18 13.00 15.11
C ASN A 18 5.19 12.70 13.98
N VAL A 19 4.02 13.35 14.00
CA VAL A 19 3.03 13.24 12.91
C VAL A 19 3.62 13.70 11.57
N LYS A 20 4.33 14.83 11.54
CA LYS A 20 4.98 15.31 10.31
C LYS A 20 6.02 14.31 9.79
N ASN A 21 6.86 13.76 10.68
CA ASN A 21 7.85 12.77 10.29
C ASN A 21 7.20 11.49 9.73
N LEU A 22 6.12 11.02 10.35
CA LEU A 22 5.34 9.87 9.87
C LEU A 22 4.74 10.11 8.47
N LEU A 23 4.22 11.31 8.23
CA LEU A 23 3.71 11.70 6.91
C LEU A 23 4.83 11.69 5.86
N GLU A 24 5.99 12.29 6.14
CA GLU A 24 7.14 12.28 5.23
C GLU A 24 7.62 10.85 4.92
N ILE A 25 7.66 9.97 5.93
CA ILE A 25 7.98 8.55 5.74
C ILE A 25 6.94 7.87 4.85
N SER A 26 5.64 8.16 5.05
CA SER A 26 4.58 7.58 4.24
C SER A 26 4.63 8.03 2.78
N GLU A 27 4.92 9.31 2.51
CA GLU A 27 5.12 9.85 1.17
C GLU A 27 6.30 9.18 0.47
N LYS A 28 7.42 9.02 1.19
CA LYS A 28 8.57 8.29 0.68
C LYS A 28 8.21 6.84 0.35
N MET A 29 7.52 6.14 1.25
CA MET A 29 7.09 4.76 1.03
C MET A 29 6.20 4.63 -0.21
N LEU A 30 5.28 5.58 -0.43
CA LEU A 30 4.43 5.60 -1.61
C LEU A 30 5.21 5.79 -2.92
N SER A 31 6.33 6.52 -2.89
CA SER A 31 7.20 6.74 -4.05
C SER A 31 8.13 5.57 -4.39
N GLU A 32 8.34 4.63 -3.47
CA GLU A 32 9.18 3.45 -3.70
C GLU A 32 8.50 2.45 -4.66
N LYS A 33 9.31 1.63 -5.36
CA LYS A 33 8.80 0.58 -6.24
C LYS A 33 8.03 -0.49 -5.45
N SER A 34 6.89 -0.89 -5.98
CA SER A 34 6.02 -1.89 -5.38
C SER A 34 6.62 -3.28 -5.46
N MET A 35 6.21 -4.15 -4.53
CA MET A 35 6.64 -5.55 -4.48
C MET A 35 5.45 -6.46 -4.20
N GLU A 36 5.35 -7.54 -4.98
CA GLU A 36 4.30 -8.53 -4.87
C GLU A 36 4.83 -9.82 -4.27
N SER A 37 3.96 -10.57 -3.59
CA SER A 37 4.24 -11.96 -3.25
C SER A 37 3.80 -12.86 -4.40
N VAL A 38 4.66 -13.78 -4.82
CA VAL A 38 4.35 -14.78 -5.85
C VAL A 38 4.17 -16.16 -5.19
N PRO A 39 3.53 -17.13 -5.88
CA PRO A 39 3.35 -18.47 -5.35
C PRO A 39 4.68 -19.08 -4.84
N PHE A 40 4.57 -19.97 -3.85
CA PHE A 40 5.70 -20.63 -3.19
C PHE A 40 6.64 -19.71 -2.40
N GLY A 41 6.13 -18.55 -1.95
CA GLY A 41 6.85 -17.67 -1.02
C GLY A 41 7.89 -16.75 -1.67
N GLY A 42 7.90 -16.67 -3.00
CA GLY A 42 8.74 -15.71 -3.71
C GLY A 42 8.22 -14.28 -3.59
N LYS A 43 9.07 -13.31 -3.93
CA LYS A 43 8.69 -11.90 -4.07
C LYS A 43 9.19 -11.35 -5.39
N ARG A 44 8.40 -10.47 -6.00
CA ARG A 44 8.73 -9.81 -7.27
C ARG A 44 8.63 -8.30 -7.11
N LEU A 45 9.70 -7.59 -7.47
CA LEU A 45 9.68 -6.13 -7.56
C LEU A 45 8.98 -5.70 -8.86
N LEU A 46 8.11 -4.71 -8.77
CA LEU A 46 7.39 -4.13 -9.89
C LEU A 46 8.11 -2.91 -10.48
N SER A 47 7.70 -2.53 -11.68
CA SER A 47 8.19 -1.30 -12.30
C SER A 47 7.52 -0.05 -11.73
N GLU A 48 6.27 -0.23 -11.31
CA GLU A 48 5.35 0.74 -10.74
C GLU A 48 5.70 1.04 -9.27
N THR A 49 5.39 2.27 -8.86
CA THR A 49 5.49 2.69 -7.45
C THR A 49 4.36 2.10 -6.61
N ASN A 50 4.52 2.11 -5.28
CA ASN A 50 3.46 1.74 -4.35
C ASN A 50 2.18 2.56 -4.58
N ALA A 51 2.31 3.87 -4.83
CA ALA A 51 1.17 4.73 -5.16
C ALA A 51 0.43 4.28 -6.42
N GLN A 52 1.16 4.03 -7.51
CA GLN A 52 0.56 3.58 -8.78
C GLN A 52 -0.10 2.21 -8.66
N HIS A 53 0.51 1.29 -7.91
CA HIS A 53 -0.04 -0.04 -7.70
C HIS A 53 -1.32 0.00 -6.84
N LEU A 54 -1.35 0.88 -5.82
CA LEU A 54 -2.55 1.12 -5.00
C LEU A 54 -3.69 1.75 -5.81
N GLU A 55 -3.38 2.68 -6.71
CA GLU A 55 -4.37 3.28 -7.61
C GLU A 55 -5.01 2.20 -8.50
N TRP A 56 -4.18 1.40 -9.17
CA TRP A 56 -4.66 0.26 -9.96
C TRP A 56 -5.52 -0.69 -9.12
N PHE A 57 -5.10 -0.99 -7.89
CA PHE A 57 -5.86 -1.87 -6.99
C PHE A 57 -7.24 -1.27 -6.64
N ALA A 58 -7.32 0.04 -6.39
CA ALA A 58 -8.57 0.73 -6.14
C ALA A 58 -9.52 0.67 -7.35
N GLU A 59 -9.00 0.84 -8.57
CA GLU A 59 -9.77 0.67 -9.81
C GLU A 59 -10.35 -0.74 -9.93
N GLN A 60 -9.55 -1.78 -9.66
CA GLN A 60 -10.02 -3.17 -9.69
C GLN A 60 -11.11 -3.42 -8.65
N LEU A 61 -10.96 -2.87 -7.44
CA LEU A 61 -11.94 -3.01 -6.37
C LEU A 61 -13.30 -2.40 -6.76
N VAL A 62 -13.29 -1.21 -7.36
CA VAL A 62 -14.50 -0.55 -7.86
C VAL A 62 -15.11 -1.33 -9.02
N ALA A 63 -14.30 -1.83 -9.95
CA ALA A 63 -14.77 -2.63 -11.08
C ALA A 63 -15.47 -3.92 -10.60
N GLU A 64 -14.88 -4.63 -9.65
CA GLU A 64 -15.45 -5.85 -9.07
C GLU A 64 -16.75 -5.56 -8.31
N HIS A 65 -16.79 -4.48 -7.51
CA HIS A 65 -18.02 -4.08 -6.82
C HIS A 65 -19.18 -3.83 -7.81
N ARG A 66 -18.89 -3.14 -8.93
CA ARG A 66 -19.87 -2.93 -10.00
C ARG A 66 -20.29 -4.24 -10.66
N ALA A 67 -19.35 -5.13 -10.94
CA ALA A 67 -19.63 -6.43 -11.54
C ALA A 67 -20.50 -7.30 -10.63
N ARG A 68 -20.22 -7.35 -9.32
CA ARG A 68 -21.07 -8.06 -8.34
C ARG A 68 -22.47 -7.49 -8.26
N SER A 69 -22.61 -6.17 -8.36
CA SER A 69 -23.91 -5.49 -8.30
C SER A 69 -24.83 -5.85 -9.48
N THR A 70 -24.27 -6.26 -10.63
CA THR A 70 -25.05 -6.69 -11.80
C THR A 70 -25.17 -8.21 -11.93
N ARG A 71 -24.45 -8.97 -11.09
CA ARG A 71 -24.37 -10.43 -11.17
C ARG A 71 -25.58 -11.08 -10.52
N LYS A 72 -26.39 -11.78 -11.33
CA LYS A 72 -27.63 -12.46 -10.87
C LYS A 72 -27.39 -13.68 -9.98
N MET A 73 -26.18 -14.25 -9.98
CA MET A 73 -25.82 -15.39 -9.13
C MET A 73 -24.55 -15.11 -8.34
N PRO A 74 -24.53 -15.35 -7.02
CA PRO A 74 -23.32 -15.22 -6.20
C PRO A 74 -22.25 -16.23 -6.61
N THR A 75 -20.99 -15.87 -6.35
CA THR A 75 -19.81 -16.76 -6.34
C THR A 75 -19.14 -16.72 -5.00
#